data_AF-A0A7S1IAJ3-F1
#
_entry.id   AF-A0A7S1IAJ3-F1
#
_cell.length_a   1.000
_cell.length_b   1.000
_cell.length_c   1.000
_cell.angle_alpha   90.00
_cell.angle_beta   90.00
_cell.angle_gamma   90.00
#
_symmetry.space_group_name_H-M   'P 1'
#
loop_
_entity.id
_entity.type
_entity.pdbx_description
1 polymer ?
#
loop_
_entity_poly.entity_id
_entity_poly.type
_entity_poly.pdbx_seq_one_letter_code
_entity_poly.pdbx_strand_id
1 'polypeptide(L)'
;PRIAMWGYHEFVDNAWKGGAYNHNPATQGTWSTRVANAPQVYREYMPMYNQHSKLLEVWWNFSLADLLNPYVLEFRATACDKLLDYINYIIKSTVDWQVATTLVLMARLQCPEVRAHNKIMAE
;
A
#
# COMPACT_ATOMS: atom_id res chain seq x y z
N PRO A 1 14.34 11.24 -17.45
CA PRO A 1 13.58 11.63 -16.23
C PRO A 1 13.00 10.37 -15.58
N ARG A 2 12.95 10.28 -14.24
CA ARG A 2 12.34 9.14 -13.53
C ARG A 2 11.20 9.66 -12.66
N ILE A 3 10.09 8.94 -12.67
CA ILE A 3 8.96 9.13 -11.76
C ILE A 3 8.97 7.90 -10.85
N ALA A 4 9.24 8.10 -9.57
CA ALA A 4 9.35 7.02 -8.60
C ALA A 4 8.27 7.15 -7.53
N MET A 5 7.76 6.00 -7.10
CA MET A 5 6.86 5.85 -5.96
C MET A 5 7.32 4.63 -5.16
N TRP A 6 7.14 4.65 -3.84
CA TRP A 6 7.44 3.48 -3.03
C TRP A 6 6.39 2.38 -3.21
N GLY A 7 6.84 1.15 -3.04
CA GLY A 7 5.99 -0.02 -2.83
C GLY A 7 5.94 -0.41 -1.36
N TYR A 8 5.63 -1.68 -1.10
CA TYR A 8 5.60 -2.22 0.26
C TYR A 8 7.00 -2.56 0.78
N HIS A 9 7.95 -2.91 -0.09
CA HIS A 9 9.31 -3.31 0.30
C HIS A 9 10.14 -2.17 0.90
N GLU A 10 9.77 -0.92 0.64
CA GLU A 10 10.34 0.27 1.27
C GLU A 10 9.98 0.37 2.76
N PHE A 11 9.02 -0.43 3.24
CA PHE A 11 8.70 -0.59 4.65
C PHE A 11 9.19 -1.95 5.17
N VAL A 12 8.51 -3.03 4.74
CA VAL A 12 8.76 -4.46 4.98
C VAL A 12 7.87 -5.27 4.01
N ASP A 13 8.29 -6.48 3.65
CA ASP A 13 7.51 -7.41 2.85
C ASP A 13 6.04 -7.56 3.32
N ASN A 14 5.11 -7.43 2.37
CA ASN A 14 3.66 -7.41 2.57
C ASN A 14 3.18 -6.40 3.65
N ALA A 15 3.71 -5.18 3.63
CA ALA A 15 3.21 -4.07 4.44
C ALA A 15 1.76 -3.69 4.10
N TRP A 16 1.00 -3.37 5.14
CA TRP A 16 -0.38 -2.87 5.14
C TRP A 16 -0.55 -1.86 6.29
N LYS A 17 -1.70 -1.21 6.39
CA LYS A 17 -1.94 -0.08 7.31
C LYS A 17 -1.53 -0.34 8.78
N GLY A 18 -1.71 -1.55 9.27
CA GLY A 18 -1.44 -1.92 10.68
C GLY A 18 -0.25 -2.85 10.89
N GLY A 19 0.52 -3.19 9.86
CA GLY A 19 1.68 -4.06 10.05
C GLY A 19 2.31 -4.53 8.74
N ALA A 20 3.18 -5.53 8.84
CA ALA A 20 3.69 -6.27 7.70
C ALA A 20 3.86 -7.73 8.09
N TYR A 21 3.93 -8.63 7.10
CA TYR A 21 4.08 -10.06 7.35
C TYR A 21 5.38 -10.38 8.10
N ASN A 22 6.48 -9.72 7.71
CA ASN A 22 7.82 -9.96 8.26
C ASN A 22 8.27 -8.90 9.29
N HIS A 23 7.35 -8.17 9.93
CA HIS A 23 7.71 -7.20 10.98
C HIS A 23 7.56 -7.83 12.37
N ASN A 24 8.64 -7.86 13.15
CA ASN A 24 8.67 -8.33 14.53
C ASN A 24 8.83 -7.13 15.49
N PRO A 25 7.76 -6.72 16.19
CA PRO A 25 7.83 -5.57 17.10
C PRO A 25 8.81 -5.72 18.26
N ALA A 26 9.07 -6.96 18.73
CA ALA A 26 9.94 -7.21 19.87
C ALA A 26 11.42 -6.95 19.56
N THR A 27 11.83 -7.09 18.30
CA THR A 27 13.24 -6.93 17.88
C THR A 27 13.46 -5.77 16.93
N GLN A 28 12.42 -5.29 16.25
CA GLN A 28 12.51 -4.25 15.20
C GLN A 28 11.77 -2.96 15.56
N GLY A 29 11.26 -2.86 16.80
CA GLY A 29 10.51 -1.69 17.27
C GLY A 29 9.07 -1.63 16.77
N THR A 30 8.36 -0.57 17.14
CA THR A 30 6.93 -0.46 16.84
C THR A 30 6.68 -0.24 15.34
N TRP A 31 5.55 -0.74 14.84
CA TRP A 31 5.15 -0.54 13.44
C TRP A 31 4.96 0.95 13.12
N SER A 32 4.38 1.72 14.04
CA SER A 32 4.17 3.16 13.86
C SER A 32 5.47 3.93 13.70
N THR A 33 6.51 3.58 14.47
CA THR A 33 7.86 4.17 14.29
C THR A 33 8.40 3.88 12.89
N ARG A 34 8.28 2.64 12.40
CA ARG A 34 8.74 2.28 11.05
C ARG A 34 8.01 3.07 9.97
N VAL A 35 6.68 3.13 10.05
CA VAL A 35 5.84 3.83 9.06
C VAL A 35 6.06 5.35 9.08
N ALA A 36 6.46 5.92 10.20
CA ALA A 36 6.87 7.33 10.26
C ALA A 36 8.23 7.59 9.59
N ASN A 37 9.19 6.67 9.76
CA ASN A 37 10.57 6.87 9.31
C ASN A 37 10.78 6.50 7.83
N ALA A 38 10.14 5.44 7.32
CA ALA A 38 10.38 4.96 5.96
C ALA A 38 10.10 6.02 4.87
N PRO A 39 8.99 6.80 4.93
CA PRO A 39 8.74 7.87 3.96
C PRO A 39 9.76 9.01 4.05
N GLN A 40 10.28 9.30 5.25
CA GLN A 40 11.34 10.30 5.42
C GLN A 40 12.60 9.86 4.68
N VAL A 41 13.09 8.65 4.97
CA VAL A 41 14.27 8.07 4.31
C VAL A 41 14.07 8.00 2.79
N TYR A 42 12.88 7.58 2.33
CA TYR A 42 12.59 7.55 0.90
C TYR A 42 12.73 8.94 0.26
N ARG A 43 12.18 10.00 0.87
CA ARG A 43 12.29 11.38 0.37
C ARG A 43 13.72 11.94 0.44
N GLU A 44 14.53 11.48 1.37
CA GLU A 44 15.95 11.87 1.48
C GLU A 44 16.82 11.25 0.37
N TYR A 45 16.49 10.03 -0.07
CA TYR A 45 17.29 9.28 -1.05
C TYR A 45 16.73 9.31 -2.49
N MET A 46 15.44 9.59 -2.67
CA MET A 46 14.78 9.59 -3.98
C MET A 46 14.34 10.99 -4.40
N PRO A 47 14.43 11.33 -5.70
CA PRO A 47 13.94 12.60 -6.22
C PRO A 47 12.41 12.59 -6.21
N MET A 48 11.83 13.16 -5.16
CA MET A 48 10.39 13.26 -4.98
C MET A 48 9.90 14.70 -5.03
N TYR A 49 8.71 14.88 -5.59
CA TYR A 49 8.00 16.15 -5.52
C TYR A 49 7.27 16.25 -4.16
N ASN A 50 7.70 17.19 -3.31
CA ASN A 50 7.19 17.34 -1.94
C ASN A 50 6.10 18.42 -1.86
N GLN A 51 4.85 18.08 -2.15
CA GLN A 51 3.70 19.01 -1.99
C GLN A 51 3.05 18.98 -0.61
N HIS A 52 3.14 17.84 0.08
CA HIS A 52 2.34 17.56 1.26
C HIS A 52 3.16 17.70 2.53
N SER A 53 2.56 18.29 3.58
CA SER A 53 3.18 18.42 4.90
C SER A 53 3.26 17.08 5.65
N LYS A 54 2.38 16.13 5.35
CA LYS A 54 2.42 14.78 5.90
C LYS A 54 3.24 13.87 5.00
N LEU A 55 4.21 13.17 5.61
CA LEU A 55 5.14 12.32 4.86
C LEU A 55 4.45 11.15 4.14
N LEU A 56 3.33 10.64 4.66
CA LEU A 56 2.56 9.54 4.07
C LEU A 56 1.49 10.00 3.07
N GLU A 57 1.18 11.30 3.01
CA GLU A 57 0.28 11.84 2.00
C GLU A 57 1.10 12.06 0.74
N VAL A 58 1.02 11.10 -0.17
CA VAL A 58 1.68 11.19 -1.46
C VAL A 58 0.70 10.85 -2.56
N TRP A 59 0.12 11.90 -3.09
CA TRP A 59 -0.53 11.88 -4.39
C TRP A 59 -0.13 13.15 -5.12
N TRP A 60 0.10 13.05 -6.41
CA TRP A 60 0.41 14.21 -7.24
C TRP A 60 0.15 13.86 -8.70
N ASN A 61 0.00 14.89 -9.53
CA ASN A 61 -0.15 14.76 -10.96
C ASN A 61 0.75 15.78 -11.68
N PHE A 62 0.92 15.57 -12.97
CA PHE A 62 1.58 16.51 -13.86
C PHE A 62 1.03 16.34 -15.28
N SER A 63 1.18 17.35 -16.13
CA SER A 63 0.75 17.29 -17.52
C SER A 63 1.92 17.06 -18.45
N LEU A 64 1.78 16.05 -19.33
CA LEU A 64 2.65 15.82 -20.47
C LEU A 64 1.98 16.40 -21.71
N ALA A 65 2.10 17.72 -21.87
CA ALA A 65 1.44 18.48 -22.92
C ALA A 65 -0.07 18.16 -23.00
N ASP A 66 -0.58 17.97 -24.21
CA ASP A 66 -1.94 17.56 -24.54
C ASP A 66 -2.12 16.03 -24.62
N LEU A 67 -1.09 15.25 -24.26
CA LEU A 67 -1.09 13.79 -24.42
C LEU A 67 -1.60 13.05 -23.18
N LEU A 68 -1.08 13.37 -21.99
CA LEU A 68 -1.34 12.59 -20.78
C LEU A 68 -1.25 13.41 -19.50
N ASN A 69 -2.16 13.15 -18.56
CA ASN A 69 -2.14 13.67 -17.19
C ASN A 69 -2.07 12.51 -16.19
N PRO A 70 -0.88 11.93 -15.93
CA PRO A 70 -0.74 10.86 -14.95
C PRO A 70 -0.98 11.34 -13.53
N TYR A 71 -1.65 10.49 -12.75
CA TYR A 71 -1.79 10.63 -11.30
C TYR A 71 -0.91 9.56 -10.63
N VAL A 72 0.00 10.00 -9.80
CA VAL A 72 0.84 9.14 -8.97
C VAL A 72 0.20 9.04 -7.61
N LEU A 73 -0.02 7.83 -7.11
CA LEU A 73 -0.83 7.57 -5.94
C LEU A 73 -0.11 6.63 -4.97
N GLU A 74 -0.37 6.81 -3.68
CA GLU A 74 0.12 5.96 -2.60
C GLU A 74 -1.05 5.33 -1.85
N PHE A 75 -1.00 4.01 -1.66
CA PHE A 75 -2.07 3.26 -0.99
C PHE A 75 -1.57 2.21 -0.01
N ARG A 76 -0.29 1.82 -0.08
CA ARG A 76 0.23 0.62 0.60
C ARG A 76 0.28 0.82 2.11
N ALA A 77 0.83 1.95 2.56
CA ALA A 77 0.95 2.26 3.97
C ALA A 77 -0.32 2.90 4.55
N THR A 78 -1.12 3.57 3.71
CA THR A 78 -2.24 4.40 4.18
C THR A 78 -3.62 3.77 4.00
N ALA A 79 -3.82 2.92 2.99
CA ALA A 79 -5.14 2.47 2.57
C ALA A 79 -5.32 0.94 2.47
N CYS A 80 -4.26 0.15 2.33
CA CYS A 80 -4.38 -1.32 2.26
C CYS A 80 -4.61 -1.95 3.64
N ASP A 81 -5.61 -2.81 3.74
CA ASP A 81 -5.89 -3.66 4.90
C ASP A 81 -5.06 -4.96 4.86
N LYS A 82 -4.96 -5.66 6.00
CA LYS A 82 -4.24 -6.94 6.08
C LYS A 82 -4.92 -7.98 5.18
N LEU A 83 -4.14 -8.63 4.30
CA LEU A 83 -4.62 -9.77 3.53
C LEU A 83 -5.02 -10.92 4.49
N LEU A 84 -6.15 -11.57 4.20
CA LEU A 84 -6.55 -12.78 4.93
C LEU A 84 -5.48 -13.87 4.72
N ASP A 85 -5.03 -14.47 5.82
CA ASP A 85 -4.23 -15.68 5.76
C ASP A 85 -5.13 -16.84 5.35
N TYR A 86 -5.14 -17.09 4.04
CA TYR A 86 -6.07 -17.97 3.36
C TYR A 86 -5.97 -19.43 3.83
N ILE A 87 -4.77 -19.90 4.16
CA ILE A 87 -4.55 -21.26 4.69
C ILE A 87 -5.26 -21.40 6.04
N ASN A 88 -5.08 -20.42 6.92
CA ASN A 88 -5.74 -20.39 8.22
C ASN A 88 -7.25 -20.21 8.12
N TYR A 89 -7.74 -19.52 7.09
CA TYR A 89 -9.18 -19.40 6.82
C TYR A 89 -9.78 -20.74 6.39
N ILE A 90 -9.23 -21.41 5.36
CA ILE A 90 -9.76 -22.70 4.88
C ILE A 90 -9.74 -23.76 5.98
N ILE A 91 -8.61 -23.90 6.69
CA ILE A 91 -8.46 -24.91 7.76
C ILE A 91 -9.54 -24.72 8.84
N LYS A 92 -9.94 -23.48 9.12
CA LYS A 92 -10.97 -23.16 10.12
C LYS A 92 -12.40 -23.27 9.62
N SER A 93 -12.66 -23.23 8.30
CA SER A 93 -14.01 -23.00 7.78
C SER A 93 -14.65 -24.17 7.02
N THR A 94 -13.99 -25.32 6.93
CA THR A 94 -14.56 -26.55 6.32
C THR A 94 -15.17 -26.28 4.93
N VAL A 95 -14.59 -25.34 4.17
CA VAL A 95 -15.21 -24.84 2.93
C VAL A 95 -14.88 -25.75 1.76
N ASP A 96 -15.87 -25.92 0.89
CA ASP A 96 -15.75 -26.61 -0.40
C ASP A 96 -14.62 -26.01 -1.26
N TRP A 97 -13.82 -26.88 -1.89
CA TRP A 97 -12.69 -26.55 -2.76
C TRP A 97 -13.05 -25.63 -3.93
N GLN A 98 -14.30 -25.64 -4.38
CA GLN A 98 -14.80 -24.75 -5.43
C GLN A 98 -14.93 -23.29 -4.94
N VAL A 99 -15.43 -23.08 -3.71
CA VAL A 99 -15.50 -21.75 -3.08
C VAL A 99 -14.11 -21.24 -2.77
N ALA A 100 -13.24 -22.15 -2.34
CA ALA A 100 -11.83 -21.89 -2.08
C ALA A 100 -11.15 -21.24 -3.31
N THR A 101 -11.27 -21.85 -4.49
CA THR A 101 -10.63 -21.36 -5.72
C THR A 101 -11.14 -19.99 -6.19
N THR A 102 -12.44 -19.70 -6.09
CA THR A 102 -12.99 -18.37 -6.41
C THR A 102 -12.53 -17.30 -5.41
N LEU A 103 -12.40 -17.65 -4.13
CA LEU A 103 -11.93 -16.73 -3.08
C LEU A 103 -10.43 -16.41 -3.20
N VAL A 104 -9.59 -17.37 -3.64
CA VAL A 104 -8.15 -17.11 -3.93
C VAL A 104 -7.98 -16.02 -4.99
N LEU A 105 -8.82 -16.06 -6.02
CA LEU A 105 -8.79 -15.07 -7.10
C LEU A 105 -9.15 -13.67 -6.58
N MET A 106 -10.10 -13.59 -5.65
CA MET A 106 -10.52 -12.34 -4.99
C MET A 106 -9.47 -11.82 -3.99
N ALA A 107 -8.82 -12.69 -3.22
CA ALA A 107 -7.83 -12.31 -2.22
C ALA A 107 -6.56 -11.71 -2.85
N ARG A 108 -6.16 -12.17 -4.05
CA ARG A 108 -5.07 -11.54 -4.82
C ARG A 108 -5.38 -10.10 -5.27
N LEU A 109 -6.64 -9.67 -5.19
CA LEU A 109 -7.12 -8.33 -5.57
C LEU A 109 -7.31 -7.39 -4.35
N GLN A 110 -6.95 -7.82 -3.13
CA GLN A 110 -7.23 -7.08 -1.89
C GLN A 110 -6.26 -5.91 -1.60
N CYS A 111 -5.91 -5.14 -2.63
CA CYS A 111 -5.58 -3.72 -2.48
C CYS A 111 -6.41 -3.01 -3.56
N PRO A 112 -7.74 -2.88 -3.41
CA PRO A 112 -8.53 -2.27 -4.45
C PRO A 112 -8.18 -0.79 -4.50
N GLU A 113 -7.59 -0.41 -5.63
CA GLU A 113 -7.40 0.96 -6.17
C GLU A 113 -8.71 1.78 -6.17
N VAL A 114 -9.84 1.17 -5.82
CA VAL A 114 -11.21 1.69 -5.90
C VAL A 114 -11.59 2.62 -4.74
N ARG A 115 -11.05 2.44 -3.52
CA ARG A 115 -11.49 3.28 -2.37
C ARG A 115 -10.92 4.72 -2.42
N ALA A 116 -9.86 4.95 -3.20
CA ALA A 116 -9.23 6.26 -3.32
C ALA A 116 -9.83 7.14 -4.43
N HIS A 117 -10.36 6.54 -5.49
CA HIS A 117 -11.00 7.28 -6.58
C HIS A 117 -12.13 8.19 -6.07
N ASN A 118 -12.95 7.69 -5.14
CA ASN A 118 -14.07 8.46 -4.58
C ASN A 118 -13.64 9.58 -3.62
N LYS A 119 -12.41 9.56 -3.08
CA LYS A 119 -11.93 10.61 -2.17
C LYS A 119 -11.18 11.71 -2.91
N ILE A 120 -10.50 11.38 -4.00
CA ILE A 120 -9.75 12.35 -4.83
C ILE A 120 -10.67 13.07 -5.82
N MET A 121 -11.75 12.44 -6.30
CA MET A 121 -12.73 13.06 -7.20
C MET A 121 -13.80 13.90 -6.46
N ALA A 122 -13.75 13.96 -5.13
CA ALA A 122 -14.71 14.68 -4.30
C ALA A 122 -14.15 16.02 -3.76
N GLU A 123 -12.89 16.33 -4.05
CA GLU A 123 -12.21 17.62 -3.82
C GLU A 123 -11.85 18.24 -5.18
#